data_AF-N6TG35-F1
#
_entry.id   AF-N6TG35-F1
#
_cell.length_a   1.000
_cell.length_b   1.000
_cell.length_c   1.000
_cell.angle_alpha   90.00
_cell.angle_beta   90.00
_cell.angle_gamma   90.00
#
_symmetry.space_group_name_H-M   'P 1'
#
loop_
_entity.id
_entity.type
_entity.pdbx_description
1 polymer ?
#
loop_
_entity_poly.entity_id
_entity_poly.type
_entity_poly.pdbx_seq_one_letter_code
_entity_poly.pdbx_strand_id
1 'polypeptide(L)'
;MKNGTGDFYVDMDHIQVGFRGTAKGEQTTAEAEVQTTHLVPYRLRFWPRTDCKFKLGPSESSCSLKCKCCCQLLSQWMLSQVGLTIVVIIWALLGAYAFYVTEGPREQKQSETLAQIQRDLSTALAVDLNNSKHLDTWPTMIHKYFEKHETLFLEAVGAGFGEGGGGNIWTYPGCILFSVALLTTLGFGAPVPRTPLGRGAAVLFALVGIPLHFLLVLNVGNLTAIKIQQFAFRSRPTDIPGVSEPPRWLKWFPFIAALIYYFCGVIMFGFVRGRGPLHAFMFPLDFTASGGVASVPGVVRICYALYLELAVTLATLAVSLVQVSASHGIVELGLKWGLLTNT
;
A
#
# COMPACT_ATOMS: atom_id res chain seq x y z
N MET A 1 -59.42 3.71 -2.53
CA MET A 1 -58.94 2.55 -3.31
C MET A 1 -57.87 3.02 -4.29
N LYS A 2 -56.79 2.23 -4.39
CA LYS A 2 -55.59 2.31 -5.26
C LYS A 2 -54.40 3.17 -4.79
N ASN A 3 -53.48 2.42 -4.18
CA ASN A 3 -52.02 2.57 -4.11
C ASN A 3 -51.38 2.96 -5.45
N GLY A 4 -50.28 3.70 -5.36
CA GLY A 4 -49.23 3.79 -6.38
C GLY A 4 -47.88 4.01 -5.68
N THR A 5 -47.08 2.96 -5.67
CA THR A 5 -45.72 2.83 -5.11
C THR A 5 -44.74 3.85 -5.72
N GLY A 6 -44.16 4.71 -4.87
CA GLY A 6 -43.00 5.53 -5.23
C GLY A 6 -41.72 4.84 -4.76
N ASP A 7 -40.90 4.42 -5.72
CA ASP A 7 -39.57 3.83 -5.47
C ASP A 7 -38.68 4.82 -4.68
N PHE A 8 -38.13 4.35 -3.57
CA PHE A 8 -37.19 5.10 -2.75
C PHE A 8 -35.78 4.98 -3.36
N TYR A 9 -35.41 5.93 -4.22
CA TYR A 9 -34.02 6.07 -4.66
C TYR A 9 -33.31 7.03 -3.71
N VAL A 10 -32.39 6.50 -2.89
CA VAL A 10 -31.50 7.34 -2.06
C VAL A 10 -30.34 7.77 -2.94
N ASP A 11 -30.41 8.99 -3.45
CA ASP A 11 -29.27 9.63 -4.11
C ASP A 11 -28.23 10.03 -3.04
N MET A 12 -27.12 9.31 -3.02
CA MET A 12 -26.10 9.38 -1.97
C MET A 12 -25.20 10.64 -2.04
N ASP A 13 -25.42 11.51 -3.03
CA ASP A 13 -24.53 12.64 -3.34
C ASP A 13 -25.14 14.05 -3.07
N HIS A 14 -26.40 14.14 -2.62
CA HIS A 14 -27.07 15.41 -2.38
C HIS A 14 -27.71 15.51 -0.99
N ILE A 15 -26.91 15.90 0.01
CA ILE A 15 -27.44 16.52 1.24
C ILE A 15 -27.53 18.03 0.98
N GLN A 16 -28.71 18.53 0.62
CA GLN A 16 -29.02 19.95 0.74
C GLN A 16 -29.49 20.23 2.18
N VAL A 17 -28.63 20.83 2.99
CA VAL A 17 -29.06 21.44 4.26
C VAL A 17 -29.50 22.88 3.97
N GLY A 18 -30.80 23.07 3.75
CA GLY A 18 -31.40 24.40 3.65
C GLY A 18 -31.69 24.95 5.05
N PHE A 19 -30.95 25.96 5.49
CA PHE A 19 -31.30 26.72 6.69
C PHE A 19 -32.39 27.73 6.34
N ARG A 20 -33.58 27.58 6.93
CA ARG A 20 -34.66 28.57 6.87
C ARG A 20 -34.43 29.60 7.98
N GLY A 21 -33.86 30.75 7.63
CA GLY A 21 -33.66 31.87 8.53
C GLY A 21 -33.83 33.20 7.79
N THR A 22 -34.82 33.97 8.19
CA THR A 22 -35.21 35.28 7.67
C THR A 22 -34.31 36.41 8.16
N ALA A 23 -34.15 37.44 7.30
CA ALA A 23 -33.86 38.86 7.59
C ALA A 23 -32.43 39.42 7.31
N LYS A 24 -32.39 40.28 6.27
CA LYS A 24 -31.73 41.59 6.10
C LYS A 24 -30.32 41.86 6.66
N GLY A 25 -29.40 42.19 5.75
CA GLY A 25 -28.70 43.48 5.73
C GLY A 25 -27.23 43.52 6.16
N GLU A 26 -26.41 44.14 5.29
CA GLU A 26 -25.16 44.86 5.58
C GLU A 26 -23.81 44.14 5.37
N GLN A 27 -22.84 44.93 4.87
CA GLN A 27 -21.59 44.56 4.19
C GLN A 27 -20.38 45.04 5.00
N THR A 28 -19.19 44.45 4.75
CA THR A 28 -17.81 44.79 5.21
C THR A 28 -17.46 44.37 6.66
N THR A 29 -16.30 43.78 6.99
CA THR A 29 -14.90 43.90 6.52
C THR A 29 -14.14 42.56 6.70
N ALA A 30 -13.01 42.40 5.99
CA ALA A 30 -12.12 41.25 6.11
C ALA A 30 -11.28 41.30 7.39
N GLU A 31 -11.37 40.26 8.22
CA GLU A 31 -10.38 39.95 9.27
C GLU A 31 -9.86 38.53 9.04
N ALA A 32 -8.54 38.43 9.02
CA ALA A 32 -7.79 37.20 8.92
C ALA A 32 -7.86 36.47 10.27
N GLU A 33 -9.00 35.79 10.50
CA GLU A 33 -9.16 34.88 11.62
C GLU A 33 -9.23 33.44 11.11
N VAL A 34 -8.48 32.60 11.78
CA VAL A 34 -8.42 31.14 11.63
C VAL A 34 -9.82 30.60 11.95
N GLN A 35 -10.72 30.64 10.97
CA GLN A 35 -12.00 29.96 11.08
C GLN A 35 -11.70 28.46 11.04
N THR A 36 -11.63 27.86 12.23
CA THR A 36 -11.97 26.44 12.44
C THR A 36 -13.44 26.27 12.10
N THR A 37 -13.76 26.37 10.81
CA THR A 37 -15.09 26.05 10.36
C THR A 37 -15.29 24.57 10.63
N HIS A 38 -16.41 24.25 11.29
CA HIS A 38 -17.00 22.92 11.42
C HIS A 38 -17.41 22.32 10.04
N LEU A 39 -16.65 22.64 8.99
CA LEU A 39 -16.85 22.23 7.62
C LEU A 39 -16.25 20.84 7.45
N VAL A 40 -17.16 19.90 7.20
CA VAL A 40 -16.92 18.60 6.55
C VAL A 40 -15.58 18.61 5.80
N PRO A 41 -14.59 17.81 6.21
CA PRO A 41 -13.27 17.86 5.59
C PRO A 41 -13.43 17.63 4.09
N TYR A 42 -12.84 18.50 3.27
CA TYR A 42 -12.90 18.41 1.82
C TYR A 42 -12.51 16.99 1.39
N ARG A 43 -13.45 16.29 0.76
CA ARG A 43 -13.37 14.86 0.45
C ARG A 43 -13.35 14.66 -1.05
N LEU A 44 -12.45 13.81 -1.54
CA LEU A 44 -12.49 13.36 -2.92
C LEU A 44 -13.71 12.47 -3.14
N ARG A 45 -14.48 12.75 -4.20
CA ARG A 45 -15.69 12.01 -4.53
C ARG A 45 -15.37 10.55 -4.82
N PHE A 46 -16.29 9.66 -4.44
CA PHE A 46 -16.15 8.23 -4.72
C PHE A 46 -16.25 7.95 -6.23
N TRP A 47 -17.21 8.60 -6.90
CA TRP A 47 -17.42 8.52 -8.35
C TRP A 47 -17.15 9.87 -9.02
N PRO A 48 -16.54 9.90 -10.22
CA PRO A 48 -16.37 11.13 -10.98
C PRO A 48 -17.71 11.70 -11.45
N ARG A 49 -17.85 13.02 -11.45
CA ARG A 49 -19.05 13.68 -11.97
C ARG A 49 -19.03 13.58 -13.50
N THR A 50 -20.07 13.01 -14.10
CA THR A 50 -20.16 12.86 -15.58
C THR A 50 -20.69 14.11 -16.29
N ASP A 51 -21.13 15.12 -15.54
CA ASP A 51 -21.82 16.29 -16.10
C ASP A 51 -20.87 17.48 -16.36
N CYS A 52 -20.42 17.65 -17.62
CA CYS A 52 -19.79 18.90 -18.09
C CYS A 52 -20.93 19.95 -18.29
N LYS A 53 -21.43 20.60 -17.22
CA LYS A 53 -22.39 21.73 -17.35
C LYS A 53 -21.63 23.04 -17.57
N PHE A 54 -21.42 23.44 -18.82
CA PHE A 54 -20.87 24.76 -19.16
C PHE A 54 -21.91 25.61 -19.93
N LYS A 55 -22.24 26.80 -19.42
CA LYS A 55 -22.95 27.85 -20.18
C LYS A 55 -21.90 28.68 -20.90
N LEU A 56 -21.94 28.74 -22.24
CA LEU A 56 -20.97 29.50 -23.06
C LEU A 56 -21.63 30.63 -23.85
N GLY A 57 -20.88 31.72 -23.98
CA GLY A 57 -21.04 32.75 -25.02
C GLY A 57 -20.25 32.43 -26.30
N PRO A 58 -20.45 33.16 -27.41
CA PRO A 58 -20.33 32.62 -28.76
C PRO A 58 -18.94 32.65 -29.44
N SER A 59 -17.82 32.81 -28.72
CA SER A 59 -16.51 33.03 -29.37
C SER A 59 -15.30 32.43 -28.63
N GLU A 60 -15.19 31.10 -28.56
CA GLU A 60 -13.90 30.44 -28.29
C GLU A 60 -13.75 29.17 -29.14
N SER A 61 -12.56 28.99 -29.74
CA SER A 61 -12.25 27.95 -30.73
C SER A 61 -12.44 26.50 -30.24
N SER A 62 -13.03 25.67 -31.10
CA SER A 62 -13.52 24.31 -30.80
C SER A 62 -12.46 23.31 -30.28
N CYS A 63 -11.17 23.50 -30.61
CA CYS A 63 -10.09 22.58 -30.22
C CYS A 63 -9.59 22.80 -28.78
N SER A 64 -9.39 24.06 -28.38
CA SER A 64 -8.97 24.43 -27.01
C SER A 64 -10.05 24.06 -25.98
N LEU A 65 -11.33 24.20 -26.37
CA LEU A 65 -12.48 23.85 -25.53
C LEU A 65 -12.60 22.34 -25.30
N LYS A 66 -12.39 21.52 -26.34
CA LYS A 66 -12.36 20.06 -26.22
C LYS A 66 -11.19 19.58 -25.38
N CYS A 67 -10.01 20.18 -25.53
CA CYS A 67 -8.84 19.87 -24.71
C CYS A 67 -9.07 20.26 -23.24
N LYS A 68 -9.68 21.42 -22.95
CA LYS A 68 -10.03 21.85 -21.58
C LYS A 68 -11.10 20.98 -20.91
N CYS A 69 -12.23 20.64 -21.56
CA CYS A 69 -13.23 19.73 -20.95
C CYS A 69 -12.67 18.29 -20.87
N CYS A 70 -11.82 17.84 -21.80
CA CYS A 70 -11.13 16.54 -21.69
C CYS A 70 -10.15 16.52 -20.49
N CYS A 71 -9.32 17.55 -20.31
CA CYS A 71 -8.44 17.67 -19.15
C CYS A 71 -9.22 17.80 -17.83
N GLN A 72 -10.37 18.47 -17.81
CA GLN A 72 -11.24 18.55 -16.63
C GLN A 72 -11.93 17.22 -16.32
N LEU A 73 -12.44 16.50 -17.34
CA LEU A 73 -13.01 15.16 -17.18
C LEU A 73 -11.95 14.15 -16.74
N LEU A 74 -10.78 14.14 -17.39
CA LEU A 74 -9.63 13.32 -16.98
C LEU A 74 -9.21 13.65 -15.55
N SER A 75 -9.06 14.93 -15.21
CA SER A 75 -8.73 15.35 -13.84
C SER A 75 -9.80 14.90 -12.83
N GLN A 76 -11.08 15.04 -13.14
CA GLN A 76 -12.18 14.59 -12.27
C GLN A 76 -12.23 13.06 -12.11
N TRP A 77 -11.91 12.30 -13.16
CA TRP A 77 -11.76 10.85 -13.10
C TRP A 77 -10.53 10.43 -12.30
N MET A 78 -9.36 11.04 -12.57
CA MET A 78 -8.11 10.78 -11.87
C MET A 78 -8.18 11.17 -10.38
N LEU A 79 -8.98 12.19 -10.02
CA LEU A 79 -9.23 12.62 -8.63
C LEU A 79 -10.44 11.93 -7.97
N SER A 80 -11.10 10.99 -8.64
CA SER A 80 -12.04 10.10 -7.97
C SER A 80 -11.28 9.00 -7.20
N GLN A 81 -11.87 8.47 -6.13
CA GLN A 81 -11.24 7.38 -5.36
C GLN A 81 -10.88 6.18 -6.24
N VAL A 82 -11.79 5.80 -7.14
CA VAL A 82 -11.62 4.67 -8.05
C VAL A 82 -10.52 4.99 -9.08
N GLY A 83 -10.53 6.19 -9.67
CA GLY A 83 -9.49 6.58 -10.62
C GLY A 83 -8.11 6.67 -9.99
N LEU A 84 -8.00 7.25 -8.80
CA LEU A 84 -6.74 7.29 -8.06
C LEU A 84 -6.23 5.88 -7.72
N THR A 85 -7.12 4.96 -7.34
CA THR A 85 -6.76 3.55 -7.12
C THR A 85 -6.18 2.93 -8.40
N ILE A 86 -6.83 3.14 -9.55
CA ILE A 86 -6.37 2.63 -10.85
C ILE A 86 -5.01 3.24 -11.22
N VAL A 87 -4.83 4.55 -11.04
CA VAL A 87 -3.55 5.24 -11.29
C VAL A 87 -2.44 4.64 -10.46
N VAL A 88 -2.68 4.44 -9.16
CA VAL A 88 -1.69 3.87 -8.23
C VAL A 88 -1.34 2.43 -8.61
N ILE A 89 -2.33 1.61 -9.00
CA ILE A 89 -2.10 0.24 -9.48
C ILE A 89 -1.24 0.25 -10.75
N ILE A 90 -1.59 1.08 -11.74
CA ILE A 90 -0.82 1.19 -13.00
C ILE A 90 0.61 1.66 -12.69
N TRP A 91 0.76 2.65 -11.81
CA TRP A 91 2.06 3.15 -11.38
C TRP A 91 2.91 2.04 -10.76
N ALA A 92 2.33 1.25 -9.84
CA ALA A 92 3.02 0.12 -9.21
C ALA A 92 3.47 -0.94 -10.22
N LEU A 93 2.64 -1.26 -11.22
CA LEU A 93 2.98 -2.20 -12.29
C LEU A 93 4.07 -1.67 -13.23
N LEU A 94 4.04 -0.36 -13.55
CA LEU A 94 5.10 0.30 -14.33
C LEU A 94 6.43 0.32 -13.57
N GLY A 95 6.40 0.62 -12.28
CA GLY A 95 7.57 0.51 -11.40
C GLY A 95 8.12 -0.91 -11.37
N ALA A 96 7.24 -1.92 -11.21
CA ALA A 96 7.64 -3.32 -11.19
C ALA A 96 8.32 -3.74 -12.51
N TYR A 97 7.79 -3.28 -13.64
CA TYR A 97 8.41 -3.50 -14.94
C TYR A 97 9.79 -2.82 -15.05
N ALA A 98 9.94 -1.57 -14.58
CA ALA A 98 11.22 -0.88 -14.59
C ALA A 98 12.28 -1.60 -13.73
N PHE A 99 11.92 -2.09 -12.55
CA PHE A 99 12.83 -2.87 -11.70
C PHE A 99 13.18 -4.22 -12.31
N TYR A 100 12.21 -4.90 -12.93
CA TYR A 100 12.45 -6.16 -13.62
C TYR A 100 13.48 -6.01 -14.75
N VAL A 101 13.35 -4.96 -15.57
CA VAL A 101 14.28 -4.71 -16.68
C VAL A 101 15.66 -4.27 -16.20
N THR A 102 15.74 -3.50 -15.10
CA THR A 102 17.01 -2.97 -14.61
C THR A 102 17.79 -3.97 -13.75
N GLU A 103 17.13 -4.71 -12.86
CA GLU A 103 17.79 -5.65 -11.93
C GLU A 103 17.75 -7.11 -12.38
N GLY A 104 16.72 -7.51 -13.14
CA GLY A 104 16.53 -8.90 -13.58
C GLY A 104 17.73 -9.48 -14.35
N PRO A 105 18.27 -8.79 -15.38
CA PRO A 105 19.42 -9.28 -16.12
C PRO A 105 20.69 -9.43 -15.27
N ARG A 106 20.88 -8.54 -14.29
CA ARG A 106 22.02 -8.59 -13.36
C ARG A 106 21.90 -9.82 -12.46
N GLU A 107 20.72 -10.05 -11.88
CA GLU A 107 20.45 -11.20 -11.02
C GLU A 107 20.61 -12.52 -11.79
N GLN A 108 20.09 -12.60 -13.02
CA GLN A 108 20.22 -13.80 -13.85
C GLN A 108 21.69 -14.12 -14.14
N LYS A 109 22.49 -13.12 -14.55
CA LYS A 109 23.92 -13.30 -14.79
C LYS A 109 24.67 -13.77 -13.54
N GLN A 110 24.32 -13.25 -12.36
CA GLN A 110 24.91 -13.69 -11.09
C GLN A 110 24.59 -15.16 -10.79
N SER A 111 23.32 -15.56 -10.99
CA SER A 111 22.88 -16.95 -10.78
C SER A 111 23.58 -17.91 -11.75
N GLU A 112 23.65 -17.55 -13.03
CA GLU A 112 24.34 -18.35 -14.06
C GLU A 112 25.84 -18.49 -13.75
N THR A 113 26.50 -17.40 -13.34
CA THR A 113 27.93 -17.40 -12.96
C THR A 113 28.17 -18.33 -11.77
N LEU A 114 27.35 -18.25 -10.72
CA LEU A 114 27.49 -19.09 -9.54
C LEU A 114 27.25 -20.58 -9.87
N ALA A 115 26.23 -20.86 -10.68
CA ALA A 115 25.94 -22.21 -11.15
C ALA A 115 27.06 -22.75 -12.05
N GLN A 116 27.75 -21.90 -12.81
CA GLN A 116 28.90 -22.30 -13.61
C GLN A 116 30.11 -22.61 -12.74
N ILE A 117 30.44 -21.76 -11.76
CA ILE A 117 31.53 -22.01 -10.79
C ILE A 117 31.31 -23.35 -10.08
N GLN A 118 30.10 -23.63 -9.62
CA GLN A 118 29.77 -24.91 -8.98
C GLN A 118 29.97 -26.11 -9.92
N ARG A 119 29.49 -26.01 -11.17
CA ARG A 119 29.65 -27.06 -12.19
C ARG A 119 31.11 -27.30 -12.55
N ASP A 120 31.90 -26.24 -12.69
CA ASP A 120 33.32 -26.32 -13.04
C ASP A 120 34.11 -26.97 -11.90
N LEU A 121 33.83 -26.60 -10.65
CA LEU A 121 34.44 -27.22 -9.47
C LEU A 121 34.05 -28.70 -9.34
N SER A 122 32.77 -29.05 -9.53
CA SER A 122 32.34 -30.45 -9.47
C SER A 122 32.97 -31.30 -10.57
N THR A 123 33.11 -30.74 -11.78
CA THR A 123 33.72 -31.43 -12.92
C THR A 123 35.21 -31.61 -12.70
N ALA A 124 35.91 -30.57 -12.25
CA ALA A 124 37.33 -30.64 -11.93
C ALA A 124 37.63 -31.67 -10.82
N LEU A 125 36.82 -31.68 -9.75
CA LEU A 125 36.93 -32.68 -8.69
C LEU A 125 36.71 -34.10 -9.23
N ALA A 126 35.68 -34.31 -10.06
CA ALA A 126 35.41 -35.64 -10.63
C ALA A 126 36.56 -36.13 -11.52
N VAL A 127 37.14 -35.25 -12.34
CA VAL A 127 38.30 -35.56 -13.20
C VAL A 127 39.52 -35.91 -12.35
N ASP A 128 39.83 -35.12 -11.33
CA ASP A 128 40.99 -35.36 -10.47
C ASP A 128 40.85 -36.65 -9.66
N LEU A 129 39.65 -36.93 -9.12
CA LEU A 129 39.36 -38.19 -8.42
C LEU A 129 39.51 -39.40 -9.35
N ASN A 130 38.97 -39.32 -10.58
CA ASN A 130 39.09 -40.38 -11.57
C ASN A 130 40.54 -40.62 -12.01
N ASN A 131 41.36 -39.58 -12.06
CA ASN A 131 42.78 -39.68 -12.41
C ASN A 131 43.67 -40.14 -11.25
N SER A 132 43.17 -40.09 -10.01
CA SER A 132 43.94 -40.49 -8.83
C SER A 132 44.01 -42.03 -8.69
N LYS A 133 45.23 -42.57 -8.59
CA LYS A 133 45.46 -44.03 -8.45
C LYS A 133 45.36 -44.52 -7.01
N HIS A 134 45.42 -43.62 -6.03
CA HIS A 134 45.47 -43.94 -4.61
C HIS A 134 44.22 -43.40 -3.91
N LEU A 135 43.34 -44.30 -3.48
CA LEU A 135 42.09 -43.97 -2.76
C LEU A 135 42.35 -43.17 -1.48
N ASP A 136 43.50 -43.39 -0.83
CA ASP A 136 43.90 -42.67 0.40
C ASP A 136 44.07 -41.15 0.19
N THR A 137 44.23 -40.70 -1.06
CA THR A 137 44.35 -39.26 -1.41
C THR A 137 43.01 -38.57 -1.63
N TRP A 138 41.91 -39.33 -1.75
CA TRP A 138 40.57 -38.78 -2.01
C TRP A 138 40.09 -37.83 -0.92
N PRO A 139 40.23 -38.15 0.39
CA PRO A 139 39.76 -37.24 1.44
C PRO A 139 40.44 -35.87 1.38
N THR A 140 41.76 -35.85 1.17
CA THR A 140 42.54 -34.61 1.06
C THR A 140 42.15 -33.80 -0.17
N MET A 141 41.89 -34.47 -1.30
CA MET A 141 41.48 -33.82 -2.55
C MET A 141 40.07 -33.24 -2.44
N ILE A 142 39.13 -34.00 -1.88
CA ILE A 142 37.77 -33.55 -1.59
C ILE A 142 37.83 -32.32 -0.68
N HIS A 143 38.61 -32.38 0.40
CA HIS A 143 38.73 -31.27 1.34
C HIS A 143 39.30 -30.00 0.68
N LYS A 144 40.33 -30.14 -0.16
CA LYS A 144 40.90 -29.03 -0.94
C LYS A 144 39.85 -28.36 -1.87
N TYR A 145 39.04 -29.16 -2.55
CA TYR A 145 37.99 -28.62 -3.43
C TYR A 145 36.82 -28.02 -2.64
N PHE A 146 36.49 -28.55 -1.46
CA PHE A 146 35.52 -27.95 -0.55
C PHE A 146 36.00 -26.59 -0.03
N GLU A 147 37.25 -26.47 0.40
CA GLU A 147 37.84 -25.20 0.84
C GLU A 147 37.87 -24.17 -0.31
N LYS A 148 38.21 -24.62 -1.52
CA LYS A 148 38.13 -23.77 -2.72
C LYS A 148 36.69 -23.33 -3.04
N HIS A 149 35.71 -24.22 -2.89
CA HIS A 149 34.30 -23.87 -3.05
C HIS A 149 33.85 -22.86 -2.00
N GLU A 150 34.21 -23.08 -0.72
CA GLU A 150 33.86 -22.19 0.38
C GLU A 150 34.42 -20.79 0.18
N THR A 151 35.71 -20.67 -0.19
CA THR A 151 36.34 -19.36 -0.44
C THR A 151 35.69 -18.61 -1.60
N LEU A 152 35.48 -19.26 -2.75
CA LEU A 152 34.80 -18.67 -3.91
C LEU A 152 33.34 -18.31 -3.60
N PHE A 153 32.65 -19.13 -2.82
CA PHE A 153 31.28 -18.87 -2.40
C PHE A 153 31.21 -17.66 -1.46
N LEU A 154 32.10 -17.57 -0.47
CA LEU A 154 32.17 -16.43 0.45
C LEU A 154 32.55 -15.14 -0.29
N GLU A 155 33.45 -15.20 -1.26
CA GLU A 155 33.78 -14.06 -2.13
C GLU A 155 32.56 -13.61 -2.95
N ALA A 156 31.84 -14.56 -3.56
CA ALA A 156 30.63 -14.28 -4.31
C ALA A 156 29.54 -13.66 -3.41
N VAL A 157 29.29 -14.23 -2.23
CA VAL A 157 28.34 -13.69 -1.23
C VAL A 157 28.77 -12.31 -0.75
N GLY A 158 30.07 -12.11 -0.49
CA GLY A 158 30.64 -10.79 -0.14
C GLY A 158 30.47 -9.75 -1.26
N ALA A 159 30.50 -10.19 -2.51
CA ALA A 159 30.18 -9.38 -3.69
C ALA A 159 28.67 -9.20 -3.93
N GLY A 160 27.81 -9.73 -3.06
CA GLY A 160 26.35 -9.63 -3.13
C GLY A 160 25.69 -10.63 -4.09
N PHE A 161 26.39 -11.69 -4.51
CA PHE A 161 25.78 -12.81 -5.22
C PHE A 161 24.99 -13.65 -4.21
N GLY A 162 23.76 -14.04 -4.54
CA GLY A 162 22.99 -14.95 -3.69
C GLY A 162 22.14 -14.30 -2.58
N GLU A 163 22.25 -12.99 -2.32
CA GLU A 163 21.19 -12.24 -1.59
C GLU A 163 19.80 -12.43 -2.27
N GLY A 164 19.81 -12.83 -3.54
CA GLY A 164 18.70 -13.22 -4.43
C GLY A 164 18.14 -14.64 -4.32
N GLY A 165 18.66 -15.48 -3.41
CA GLY A 165 18.24 -16.89 -3.25
C GLY A 165 18.16 -17.69 -4.56
N GLY A 166 19.25 -17.71 -5.32
CA GLY A 166 19.34 -18.47 -6.57
C GLY A 166 18.86 -17.72 -7.83
N GLY A 167 18.67 -16.41 -7.73
CA GLY A 167 18.33 -15.56 -8.88
C GLY A 167 16.84 -15.42 -9.14
N ASN A 168 16.03 -15.50 -8.08
CA ASN A 168 14.58 -15.52 -8.18
C ASN A 168 13.91 -14.32 -7.50
N ILE A 169 14.64 -13.32 -7.01
CA ILE A 169 14.05 -12.17 -6.31
C ILE A 169 13.49 -11.15 -7.30
N TRP A 170 14.27 -10.71 -8.27
CA TRP A 170 13.91 -9.72 -9.30
C TRP A 170 13.15 -10.35 -10.46
N THR A 171 12.32 -11.34 -10.18
CA THR A 171 11.27 -11.81 -11.09
C THR A 171 10.11 -10.82 -11.10
N TYR A 172 9.28 -10.81 -12.15
CA TYR A 172 8.16 -9.86 -12.25
C TYR A 172 7.24 -9.85 -11.01
N PRO A 173 6.82 -11.01 -10.43
CA PRO A 173 6.07 -11.02 -9.17
C PRO A 173 6.83 -10.47 -7.96
N GLY A 174 8.15 -10.68 -7.90
CA GLY A 174 9.00 -10.11 -6.87
C GLY A 174 9.14 -8.59 -7.00
N CYS A 175 9.20 -8.08 -8.24
CA CYS A 175 9.21 -6.65 -8.52
C CYS A 175 7.87 -5.98 -8.17
N ILE A 176 6.73 -6.67 -8.36
CA ILE A 176 5.42 -6.18 -7.88
C ILE A 176 5.43 -6.04 -6.36
N LEU A 177 5.90 -7.07 -5.65
CA LEU A 177 6.01 -7.02 -4.20
C LEU A 177 6.93 -5.88 -3.76
N PHE A 178 8.09 -5.71 -4.40
CA PHE A 178 9.01 -4.61 -4.11
C PHE A 178 8.37 -3.24 -4.37
N SER A 179 7.72 -3.04 -5.52
CA SER A 179 7.03 -1.79 -5.85
C SER A 179 5.96 -1.43 -4.81
N VAL A 180 5.14 -2.40 -4.41
CA VAL A 180 4.11 -2.20 -3.38
C VAL A 180 4.73 -1.94 -2.02
N ALA A 181 5.76 -2.68 -1.61
CA ALA A 181 6.45 -2.46 -0.34
C ALA A 181 7.13 -1.09 -0.24
N LEU A 182 7.68 -0.60 -1.37
CA LEU A 182 8.27 0.74 -1.50
C LEU A 182 7.20 1.82 -1.48
N LEU A 183 6.11 1.62 -2.22
CA LEU A 183 4.98 2.54 -2.33
C LEU A 183 4.26 2.72 -0.99
N THR A 184 4.00 1.62 -0.28
CA THR A 184 3.38 1.60 1.06
C THR A 184 4.31 2.08 2.16
N THR A 185 5.58 2.31 1.87
CA THR A 185 6.63 2.72 2.82
C THR A 185 6.86 1.74 3.98
N LEU A 186 6.31 0.52 3.91
CA LEU A 186 6.58 -0.50 4.93
C LEU A 186 8.02 -0.98 4.83
N GLY A 187 8.52 -1.22 3.60
CA GLY A 187 9.93 -1.39 3.25
C GLY A 187 10.78 -2.40 4.04
N PHE A 188 10.21 -3.14 4.99
CA PHE A 188 10.97 -3.92 5.95
C PHE A 188 11.62 -5.12 5.27
N GLY A 189 12.95 -5.11 5.23
CA GLY A 189 13.75 -6.18 4.64
C GLY A 189 13.49 -6.38 3.15
N ALA A 190 12.93 -5.41 2.43
CA ALA A 190 12.74 -5.54 0.98
C ALA A 190 14.09 -5.54 0.23
N PRO A 191 14.24 -6.33 -0.84
CA PRO A 191 15.46 -6.33 -1.65
C PRO A 191 15.65 -4.96 -2.31
N VAL A 192 16.85 -4.39 -2.25
CA VAL A 192 17.15 -3.05 -2.76
C VAL A 192 17.86 -3.13 -4.12
N PRO A 193 17.49 -2.31 -5.12
CA PRO A 193 18.18 -2.31 -6.41
C PRO A 193 19.65 -1.92 -6.26
N ARG A 194 20.52 -2.66 -6.95
CA ARG A 194 21.98 -2.46 -6.88
C ARG A 194 22.52 -1.71 -8.10
N THR A 195 21.80 -1.73 -9.22
CA THR A 195 22.18 -1.01 -10.43
C THR A 195 21.98 0.50 -10.26
N PRO A 196 22.84 1.34 -10.84
CA PRO A 196 22.65 2.80 -10.83
C PRO A 196 21.29 3.21 -11.42
N LEU A 197 20.87 2.56 -12.52
CA LEU A 197 19.58 2.81 -13.15
C LEU A 197 18.40 2.38 -12.27
N GLY A 198 18.47 1.19 -11.66
CA GLY A 198 17.43 0.71 -10.74
C GLY A 198 17.29 1.59 -9.50
N ARG A 199 18.40 2.08 -8.94
CA ARG A 199 18.38 3.05 -7.83
C ARG A 199 17.75 4.38 -8.23
N GLY A 200 18.13 4.93 -9.38
CA GLY A 200 17.50 6.14 -9.93
C GLY A 200 16.01 5.97 -10.16
N ALA A 201 15.60 4.84 -10.75
CA ALA A 201 14.20 4.50 -10.94
C ALA A 201 13.44 4.38 -9.61
N ALA A 202 14.04 3.80 -8.57
CA ALA A 202 13.42 3.67 -7.25
C ALA A 202 13.17 5.04 -6.59
N VAL A 203 14.12 5.97 -6.69
CA VAL A 203 13.96 7.34 -6.18
C VAL A 203 12.84 8.07 -6.90
N LEU A 204 12.81 8.03 -8.24
CA LEU A 204 11.75 8.66 -9.03
C LEU A 204 10.38 8.03 -8.77
N PHE A 205 10.33 6.71 -8.66
CA PHE A 205 9.13 5.96 -8.33
C PHE A 205 8.57 6.36 -6.95
N ALA A 206 9.44 6.45 -5.94
CA ALA A 206 9.07 6.84 -4.59
C ALA A 206 8.60 8.29 -4.51
N LEU A 207 9.28 9.22 -5.19
CA LEU A 207 8.96 10.66 -5.18
C LEU A 207 7.55 10.95 -5.67
N VAL A 208 7.09 10.24 -6.70
CA VAL A 208 5.74 10.42 -7.27
C VAL A 208 4.72 9.49 -6.61
N GLY A 209 5.11 8.24 -6.38
CA GLY A 209 4.21 7.19 -5.90
C GLY A 209 3.76 7.38 -4.46
N ILE A 210 4.69 7.69 -3.54
CA ILE A 210 4.38 7.78 -2.11
C ILE A 210 3.34 8.88 -1.83
N PRO A 211 3.45 10.12 -2.35
CA PRO A 211 2.43 11.13 -2.13
C PRO A 211 1.05 10.74 -2.68
N LEU A 212 0.99 10.13 -3.87
CA LEU A 212 -0.26 9.68 -4.48
C LEU A 212 -0.91 8.56 -3.68
N HIS A 213 -0.11 7.58 -3.26
CA HIS A 213 -0.56 6.47 -2.41
C HIS A 213 -1.06 6.97 -1.06
N PHE A 214 -0.30 7.86 -0.41
CA PHE A 214 -0.68 8.45 0.87
C PHE A 214 -2.04 9.15 0.80
N LEU A 215 -2.25 9.95 -0.24
CA LEU A 215 -3.52 10.61 -0.51
C LEU A 215 -4.65 9.58 -0.73
N LEU A 216 -4.40 8.47 -1.43
CA LEU A 216 -5.37 7.39 -1.60
C LEU A 216 -5.75 6.76 -0.25
N VAL A 217 -4.77 6.28 0.52
CA VAL A 217 -5.03 5.52 1.75
C VAL A 217 -5.66 6.36 2.86
N LEU A 218 -5.31 7.65 2.95
CA LEU A 218 -5.94 8.56 3.90
C LEU A 218 -7.41 8.78 3.55
N ASN A 219 -7.72 9.00 2.28
CA ASN A 219 -9.09 9.17 1.86
C ASN A 219 -9.89 7.88 2.11
N VAL A 220 -9.40 6.72 1.65
CA VAL A 220 -10.06 5.43 1.86
C VAL A 220 -10.28 5.16 3.35
N GLY A 221 -9.29 5.42 4.21
CA GLY A 221 -9.40 5.30 5.66
C GLY A 221 -10.53 6.16 6.24
N ASN A 222 -10.58 7.44 5.88
CA ASN A 222 -11.64 8.36 6.30
C ASN A 222 -13.03 7.93 5.81
N LEU A 223 -13.14 7.48 4.55
CA LEU A 223 -14.43 7.01 4.00
C LEU A 223 -14.97 5.81 4.77
N THR A 224 -14.06 4.90 5.10
CA THR A 224 -14.36 3.66 5.78
C THR A 224 -14.73 3.94 7.24
N ALA A 225 -14.02 4.85 7.92
CA ALA A 225 -14.33 5.30 9.26
C ALA A 225 -15.76 5.89 9.36
N ILE A 226 -16.11 6.79 8.43
CA ILE A 226 -17.45 7.40 8.39
C ILE A 226 -18.53 6.35 8.17
N LYS A 227 -18.33 5.41 7.23
CA LYS A 227 -19.32 4.34 6.97
C LYS A 227 -19.51 3.45 8.19
N ILE A 228 -18.44 3.11 8.90
CA ILE A 228 -18.50 2.31 10.13
C ILE A 228 -19.22 3.09 11.24
N GLN A 229 -18.93 4.38 11.40
CA GLN A 229 -19.64 5.23 12.36
C GLN A 229 -21.15 5.31 12.03
N GLN A 230 -21.50 5.58 10.77
CA GLN A 230 -22.90 5.60 10.32
C GLN A 230 -23.60 4.27 10.59
N PHE A 231 -22.93 3.14 10.33
CA PHE A 231 -23.47 1.82 10.64
C PHE A 231 -23.69 1.65 12.15
N ALA A 232 -22.74 2.07 12.98
CA ALA A 232 -22.84 2.00 14.44
C ALA A 232 -23.99 2.85 15.00
N PHE A 233 -24.21 4.06 14.48
CA PHE A 233 -25.31 4.94 14.90
C PHE A 233 -26.66 4.54 14.30
N ARG A 234 -26.70 3.94 13.11
CA ARG A 234 -27.95 3.41 12.52
C ARG A 234 -28.59 2.34 13.40
N SER A 235 -27.80 1.60 14.16
CA SER A 235 -28.30 0.63 15.14
C SER A 235 -28.91 1.26 16.39
N ARG A 236 -28.83 2.58 16.60
CA ARG A 236 -29.43 3.33 17.71
C ARG A 236 -30.19 4.57 17.20
N PRO A 237 -31.46 4.42 16.78
CA PRO A 237 -32.23 5.51 16.18
C PRO A 237 -32.60 6.67 17.13
N THR A 238 -32.42 6.51 18.44
CA THR A 238 -32.92 7.46 19.46
C THR A 238 -31.89 8.49 19.94
N ASP A 239 -30.63 8.40 19.49
CA ASP A 239 -29.56 9.26 19.98
C ASP A 239 -29.28 10.40 18.98
N ILE A 240 -29.48 11.64 19.42
CA ILE A 240 -29.22 12.85 18.62
C ILE A 240 -27.70 12.90 18.31
N PRO A 241 -27.30 13.04 17.02
CA PRO A 241 -25.89 13.18 16.65
C PRO A 241 -25.31 14.44 17.32
N GLY A 242 -24.38 14.27 18.26
CA GLY A 242 -23.71 15.36 18.97
C GLY A 242 -23.83 15.33 20.50
N VAL A 243 -24.79 14.60 21.07
CA VAL A 243 -24.98 14.51 22.54
C VAL A 243 -24.52 13.16 23.10
N SER A 244 -24.46 12.12 22.26
CA SER A 244 -24.19 10.75 22.66
C SER A 244 -22.72 10.38 22.42
N GLU A 245 -22.06 9.86 23.46
CA GLU A 245 -20.70 9.32 23.33
C GLU A 245 -20.69 8.16 22.30
N PRO A 246 -19.66 8.08 21.43
CA PRO A 246 -19.52 6.96 20.50
C PRO A 246 -19.43 5.64 21.28
N PRO A 247 -20.00 4.54 20.76
CA PRO A 247 -20.08 3.30 21.50
C PRO A 247 -18.68 2.75 21.80
N ARG A 248 -18.48 2.26 23.03
CA ARG A 248 -17.16 1.81 23.53
C ARG A 248 -16.48 0.77 22.62
N TRP A 249 -17.26 -0.09 21.95
CA TRP A 249 -16.72 -1.10 21.03
C TRP A 249 -16.02 -0.49 19.81
N LEU A 250 -16.44 0.70 19.36
CA LEU A 250 -15.84 1.38 18.21
C LEU A 250 -14.39 1.81 18.48
N LYS A 251 -14.04 2.07 19.76
CA LYS A 251 -12.66 2.37 20.18
C LYS A 251 -11.74 1.15 20.06
N TRP A 252 -12.27 -0.04 20.36
CA TRP A 252 -11.50 -1.30 20.31
C TRP A 252 -11.52 -1.99 18.94
N PHE A 253 -12.51 -1.64 18.10
CA PHE A 253 -12.67 -2.18 16.75
C PHE A 253 -11.38 -2.24 15.92
N PRO A 254 -10.59 -1.15 15.76
CA PRO A 254 -9.40 -1.21 14.91
C PRO A 254 -8.33 -2.18 15.43
N PHE A 255 -8.19 -2.32 16.75
CA PHE A 255 -7.22 -3.26 17.36
C PHE A 255 -7.66 -4.71 17.17
N ILE A 256 -8.95 -4.98 17.35
CA ILE A 256 -9.53 -6.32 17.09
C ILE A 256 -9.42 -6.66 15.60
N ALA A 257 -9.71 -5.71 14.72
CA ALA A 257 -9.57 -5.89 13.28
C ALA A 257 -8.12 -6.16 12.88
N ALA A 258 -7.14 -5.47 13.46
CA ALA A 258 -5.71 -5.72 13.24
C ALA A 258 -5.29 -7.13 13.70
N LEU A 259 -5.79 -7.58 14.86
CA LEU A 259 -5.53 -8.93 15.37
C LEU A 259 -6.10 -10.01 14.42
N ILE A 260 -7.38 -9.87 14.02
CA ILE A 260 -8.03 -10.78 13.07
C ILE A 260 -7.28 -10.79 11.74
N TYR A 261 -6.90 -9.62 11.24
CA TYR A 261 -6.15 -9.46 10.00
C TYR A 261 -4.77 -10.15 10.05
N TYR A 262 -4.08 -10.09 11.18
CA TYR A 262 -2.82 -10.82 11.38
C TYR A 262 -3.05 -12.34 11.40
N PHE A 263 -4.06 -12.83 12.13
CA PHE A 263 -4.41 -14.26 12.14
C PHE A 263 -4.80 -14.78 10.76
N CYS A 264 -5.52 -14.00 9.96
CA CYS A 264 -5.78 -14.31 8.55
C CYS A 264 -4.47 -14.49 7.77
N GLY A 265 -3.47 -13.64 8.02
CA GLY A 265 -2.14 -13.77 7.45
C GLY A 265 -1.43 -15.06 7.88
N VAL A 266 -1.46 -15.41 9.17
CA VAL A 266 -0.88 -16.65 9.71
C VAL A 266 -1.50 -17.90 9.06
N ILE A 267 -2.81 -17.89 8.84
CA ILE A 267 -3.51 -18.99 8.16
C ILE A 267 -3.09 -19.05 6.68
N MET A 268 -3.20 -17.94 5.96
CA MET A 268 -3.01 -17.89 4.51
C MET A 268 -1.55 -18.06 4.08
N PHE A 269 -0.60 -17.47 4.81
CA PHE A 269 0.82 -17.47 4.47
C PHE A 269 1.66 -18.41 5.35
N GLY A 270 1.08 -18.98 6.41
CA GLY A 270 1.73 -19.96 7.26
C GLY A 270 1.17 -21.37 7.04
N PHE A 271 -0.02 -21.62 7.57
CA PHE A 271 -0.62 -22.95 7.59
C PHE A 271 -0.96 -23.50 6.20
N VAL A 272 -1.53 -22.68 5.30
CA VAL A 272 -1.81 -23.09 3.91
C VAL A 272 -0.53 -23.44 3.14
N ARG A 273 0.61 -22.88 3.54
CA ARG A 273 1.94 -23.18 2.97
C ARG A 273 2.62 -24.38 3.65
N GLY A 274 1.96 -25.05 4.58
CA GLY A 274 2.51 -26.20 5.31
C GLY A 274 3.68 -25.86 6.23
N ARG A 275 3.82 -24.59 6.65
CA ARG A 275 4.88 -24.18 7.58
C ARG A 275 4.53 -24.61 9.01
N GLY A 276 5.56 -24.96 9.80
CA GLY A 276 5.39 -25.23 11.23
C GLY A 276 4.82 -24.03 11.99
N PRO A 277 4.24 -24.22 13.20
CA PRO A 277 3.44 -23.21 13.88
C PRO A 277 4.20 -21.92 14.21
N LEU A 278 5.48 -22.02 14.60
CA LEU A 278 6.32 -20.84 14.89
C LEU A 278 6.63 -20.03 13.62
N HIS A 279 6.98 -20.71 12.52
CA HIS A 279 7.24 -20.06 11.23
C HIS A 279 5.96 -19.49 10.61
N ALA A 280 4.82 -20.14 10.82
CA ALA A 280 3.52 -19.63 10.39
C ALA A 280 3.16 -18.32 11.10
N PHE A 281 3.46 -18.21 12.39
CA PHE A 281 3.30 -16.95 13.12
C PHE A 281 4.25 -15.87 12.58
N MET A 282 5.51 -16.23 12.36
CA MET A 282 6.54 -15.31 11.83
C MET A 282 6.53 -15.16 10.30
N PHE A 283 5.39 -15.47 9.64
CA PHE A 283 5.29 -15.46 8.18
C PHE A 283 5.76 -14.18 7.48
N PRO A 284 5.65 -12.94 8.05
CA PRO A 284 6.11 -11.75 7.35
C PRO A 284 7.61 -11.78 7.07
N LEU A 285 8.38 -12.49 7.89
CA LEU A 285 9.83 -12.63 7.68
C LEU A 285 10.14 -13.40 6.40
N ASP A 286 9.34 -14.40 6.02
CA ASP A 286 9.53 -15.16 4.78
C ASP A 286 9.49 -14.28 3.52
N PHE A 287 8.91 -13.08 3.60
CA PHE A 287 8.80 -12.13 2.50
C PHE A 287 9.88 -11.04 2.52
N THR A 288 10.82 -11.12 3.45
CA THR A 288 12.02 -10.29 3.48
C THR A 288 13.14 -10.94 2.67
N ALA A 289 14.09 -10.12 2.20
CA ALA A 289 15.30 -10.56 1.52
C ALA A 289 16.09 -11.57 2.39
N SER A 290 16.17 -11.34 3.70
CA SER A 290 16.86 -12.24 4.63
C SER A 290 16.05 -13.48 5.01
N GLY A 291 14.71 -13.42 5.01
CA GLY A 291 13.86 -14.57 5.34
C GLY A 291 13.52 -15.47 4.13
N GLY A 292 14.15 -15.25 2.98
CA GLY A 292 14.08 -16.18 1.86
C GLY A 292 12.90 -15.95 0.92
N VAL A 293 12.55 -14.68 0.66
CA VAL A 293 11.52 -14.31 -0.34
C VAL A 293 11.73 -14.97 -1.70
N ALA A 294 12.99 -15.23 -2.08
CA ALA A 294 13.36 -15.96 -3.30
C ALA A 294 12.78 -17.38 -3.39
N SER A 295 12.59 -18.06 -2.26
CA SER A 295 12.01 -19.42 -2.17
C SER A 295 10.49 -19.41 -2.25
N VAL A 296 9.85 -18.26 -2.08
CA VAL A 296 8.40 -18.12 -2.08
C VAL A 296 7.89 -18.11 -3.53
N PRO A 297 6.84 -18.87 -3.87
CA PRO A 297 6.24 -18.84 -5.21
C PRO A 297 5.76 -17.45 -5.61
N GLY A 298 5.91 -17.08 -6.88
CA GLY A 298 5.60 -15.73 -7.37
C GLY A 298 4.16 -15.28 -7.08
N VAL A 299 3.16 -16.16 -7.28
CA VAL A 299 1.75 -15.86 -6.99
C VAL A 299 1.55 -15.48 -5.52
N VAL A 300 2.21 -16.19 -4.60
CA VAL A 300 2.13 -15.93 -3.16
C VAL A 300 2.73 -14.55 -2.82
N ARG A 301 3.79 -14.13 -3.52
CA ARG A 301 4.37 -12.79 -3.36
C ARG A 301 3.40 -11.68 -3.78
N ILE A 302 2.65 -11.89 -4.86
CA ILE A 302 1.61 -10.94 -5.29
C ILE A 302 0.48 -10.88 -4.26
N CYS A 303 0.02 -12.02 -3.75
CA CYS A 303 -0.98 -12.06 -2.68
C CYS A 303 -0.48 -11.32 -1.43
N TYR A 304 0.80 -11.47 -1.08
CA TYR A 304 1.39 -10.74 0.04
C TYR A 304 1.52 -9.24 -0.23
N ALA A 305 1.80 -8.82 -1.47
CA ALA A 305 1.76 -7.41 -1.84
C ALA A 305 0.37 -6.80 -1.61
N LEU A 306 -0.70 -7.48 -2.06
CA LEU A 306 -2.07 -7.06 -1.80
C LEU A 306 -2.41 -7.07 -0.30
N TYR A 307 -1.85 -8.04 0.44
CA TYR A 307 -1.95 -8.04 1.89
C TYR A 307 -1.34 -6.76 2.47
N LEU A 308 -0.10 -6.39 2.13
CA LEU A 308 0.53 -5.15 2.62
C LEU A 308 -0.31 -3.89 2.36
N GLU A 309 -0.93 -3.76 1.19
CA GLU A 309 -1.85 -2.66 0.88
C GLU A 309 -3.05 -2.63 1.85
N LEU A 310 -3.67 -3.79 2.10
CA LEU A 310 -4.75 -3.90 3.08
C LEU A 310 -4.28 -3.55 4.50
N ALA A 311 -3.05 -3.90 4.88
CA ALA A 311 -2.49 -3.53 6.18
C ALA A 311 -2.42 -2.01 6.35
N VAL A 312 -1.94 -1.29 5.33
CA VAL A 312 -1.87 0.18 5.38
C VAL A 312 -3.25 0.81 5.39
N THR A 313 -4.20 0.33 4.59
CA THR A 313 -5.59 0.85 4.63
C THR A 313 -6.27 0.61 5.98
N LEU A 314 -5.97 -0.51 6.65
CA LEU A 314 -6.46 -0.79 8.00
C LEU A 314 -5.81 0.13 9.04
N ALA A 315 -4.51 0.41 8.90
CA ALA A 315 -3.80 1.35 9.74
C ALA A 315 -4.36 2.78 9.59
N THR A 316 -4.62 3.24 8.36
CA THR A 316 -5.22 4.57 8.15
C THR A 316 -6.64 4.63 8.71
N LEU A 317 -7.43 3.56 8.57
CA LEU A 317 -8.74 3.46 9.24
C LEU A 317 -8.62 3.60 10.77
N ALA A 318 -7.65 2.90 11.37
CA ALA A 318 -7.41 2.98 12.81
C ALA A 318 -7.05 4.41 13.24
N VAL A 319 -6.15 5.07 12.50
CA VAL A 319 -5.78 6.47 12.73
C VAL A 319 -7.01 7.37 12.61
N SER A 320 -7.82 7.25 11.55
CA SER A 320 -9.03 8.05 11.37
C SER A 320 -10.04 7.87 12.51
N LEU A 321 -10.25 6.65 13.00
CA LEU A 321 -11.17 6.38 14.11
C LEU A 321 -10.65 6.92 15.45
N VAL A 322 -9.34 6.75 15.72
CA VAL A 322 -8.71 7.22 16.96
C VAL A 322 -8.63 8.74 16.96
N GLN A 323 -8.29 9.38 15.84
CA GLN A 323 -8.21 10.84 15.72
C GLN A 323 -9.55 11.50 16.07
N VAL A 324 -10.66 10.94 15.59
CA VAL A 324 -12.01 11.42 15.94
C VAL A 324 -12.29 11.25 17.44
N SER A 325 -11.92 10.12 18.05
CA SER A 325 -12.12 9.95 19.50
C SER A 325 -11.20 10.85 20.34
N ALA A 326 -9.98 11.08 19.89
CA ALA A 326 -8.99 11.88 20.60
C ALA A 326 -9.32 13.38 20.55
N SER A 327 -9.78 13.88 19.39
CA SER A 327 -10.21 15.27 19.26
C SER A 327 -11.38 15.59 20.20
N HIS A 328 -12.39 14.71 20.28
CA HIS A 328 -13.47 14.87 21.26
C HIS A 328 -12.97 14.87 22.70
N GLY A 329 -12.08 13.95 23.07
CA GLY A 329 -11.53 13.87 24.43
C GLY A 329 -10.69 15.10 24.82
N ILE A 330 -9.89 15.63 23.90
CA ILE A 330 -9.08 16.84 24.12
C ILE A 330 -9.97 18.08 24.25
N VAL A 331 -11.00 18.20 23.41
CA VAL A 331 -11.96 19.31 23.47
C VAL A 331 -12.72 19.28 24.80
N GLU A 332 -13.18 18.11 25.25
CA GLU A 332 -13.86 17.96 26.53
C GLU A 332 -12.95 18.31 27.71
N LEU A 333 -11.68 17.87 27.69
CA LEU A 333 -10.69 18.21 28.71
C LEU A 333 -10.36 19.70 28.72
N GLY A 334 -10.21 20.31 27.54
CA GLY A 334 -9.96 21.74 27.39
C GLY A 334 -11.13 22.61 27.85
N LEU A 335 -12.38 22.19 27.58
CA LEU A 335 -13.57 22.83 28.13
C LEU A 335 -13.66 22.66 29.65
N LYS A 336 -13.38 21.45 30.17
CA LYS A 336 -13.41 21.14 31.61
C LYS A 336 -12.39 21.96 32.40
N TRP A 337 -11.24 22.26 31.79
CA TRP A 337 -10.14 23.00 32.43
C TRP A 337 -10.17 24.50 32.09
N GLY A 338 -11.19 24.98 31.37
CA GLY A 338 -11.33 26.39 30.99
C GLY A 338 -10.27 26.89 30.00
N LEU A 339 -9.58 25.97 29.32
CA LEU A 339 -8.58 26.25 28.28
C LEU A 339 -9.21 26.57 26.92
N LEU A 340 -10.47 26.18 26.70
CA LEU A 340 -11.25 26.42 25.48
C LEU A 340 -12.55 27.16 25.85
N THR A 341 -12.93 28.16 25.05
CA THR A 341 -14.20 28.90 25.21
C THR A 341 -15.15 28.53 24.06
N ASN A 342 -16.44 28.29 24.39
CA ASN A 342 -17.50 28.21 23.37
C ASN A 342 -17.89 29.64 22.99
N THR A 343 -17.30 30.18 21.93
CA THR A 343 -17.74 31.45 21.31
C THR A 343 -18.07 31.22 19.85
#